data_AF-A0A2E6BZ38-F1
#
_entry.id   AF-A0A2E6BZ38-F1
#
_cell.length_a   1.000
_cell.length_b   1.000
_cell.length_c   1.000
_cell.angle_alpha   90.00
_cell.angle_beta   90.00
_cell.angle_gamma   90.00
#
_symmetry.space_group_name_H-M   'P 1'
#
loop_
_entity.id
_entity.type
_entity.pdbx_description
1 polymer ?
#
loop_
_entity_poly.entity_id
_entity_poly.type
_entity_poly.pdbx_seq_one_letter_code
_entity_poly.pdbx_strand_id
1 'polypeptide(L)'
;MDNSAYNTRGFIFMTNEQEKKKPLGKWLAFIAMGLITVSFISFSNSMDDIENLVDPGQNNSGIIDPDSSKEIMLEDNRIYTILRIVENINDEAKLDLEITNSNDKMIDIDEPTWMQPQRTGEGGSVVYDPVGTISLTQSGEYNFKNSNSTSAIYVVDDQSVDLQAFQEPGILIAFISCCFGLMILPLSLIVHLFVRREKVEQKVIIQKMPMDRIPTTDELFLIREGKLDSQKIQGTKPKKSIPPPFTDMSNKRVHAPAYKTQPDFEDDKETNQGIGAAKKISKAEIEKQNDPKVDEDWQTWDSG
;
A
#
# COMPACT_ATOMS: atom_id res chain seq x y z
N MET A 1 -3.22 -30.36 -69.21
CA MET A 1 -2.43 -29.21 -68.76
C MET A 1 -3.11 -28.64 -67.53
N ASP A 2 -2.60 -29.13 -66.41
CA ASP A 2 -2.72 -28.80 -64.98
C ASP A 2 -3.60 -27.65 -64.50
N ASN A 3 -4.60 -28.03 -63.70
CA ASN A 3 -5.23 -27.20 -62.68
C ASN A 3 -4.48 -27.46 -61.35
N SER A 4 -3.63 -26.51 -60.94
CA SER A 4 -2.82 -26.63 -59.73
C SER A 4 -3.60 -26.23 -58.49
N ALA A 5 -3.63 -27.15 -57.53
CA ALA A 5 -4.25 -27.03 -56.22
C ALA A 5 -3.45 -26.11 -55.29
N TYR A 6 -4.14 -25.18 -54.62
CA TYR A 6 -3.60 -24.52 -53.42
C TYR A 6 -4.30 -25.08 -52.18
N ASN A 7 -3.60 -26.00 -51.54
CA ASN A 7 -3.91 -26.62 -50.26
C ASN A 7 -3.53 -25.65 -49.12
N THR A 8 -4.49 -24.90 -48.59
CA THR A 8 -4.30 -24.14 -47.35
C THR A 8 -4.71 -25.01 -46.17
N ARG A 9 -3.74 -25.77 -45.65
CA ARG A 9 -3.84 -26.41 -44.33
C ARG A 9 -3.97 -25.31 -43.27
N GLY A 10 -5.17 -25.16 -42.71
CA GLY A 10 -5.41 -24.41 -41.49
C GLY A 10 -4.65 -25.07 -40.34
N PHE A 11 -3.49 -24.51 -40.00
CA PHE A 11 -2.80 -24.78 -38.75
C PHE A 11 -3.56 -24.06 -37.65
N ILE A 12 -4.47 -24.78 -36.97
CA ILE A 12 -5.05 -24.32 -35.72
C ILE A 12 -3.91 -24.38 -34.68
N PHE A 13 -3.25 -23.25 -34.45
CA PHE A 13 -2.46 -23.03 -33.25
C PHE A 13 -3.44 -23.01 -32.07
N MET A 14 -3.68 -24.16 -31.46
CA MET A 14 -4.16 -24.24 -30.08
C MET A 14 -3.01 -23.73 -29.20
N THR A 15 -2.96 -22.42 -28.97
CA THR A 15 -2.22 -21.85 -27.85
C THR A 15 -2.91 -22.29 -26.57
N ASN A 16 -2.46 -23.43 -26.04
CA ASN A 16 -2.80 -23.86 -24.69
C ASN A 16 -1.94 -23.02 -23.72
N GLU A 17 -2.20 -21.71 -23.67
CA GLU A 17 -1.73 -20.88 -22.56
C GLU A 17 -2.57 -21.22 -21.33
N GLN A 18 -2.17 -22.29 -20.66
CA GLN A 18 -2.42 -22.42 -19.24
C GLN A 18 -1.66 -21.28 -18.56
N GLU A 19 -2.30 -20.12 -18.41
CA GLU A 19 -1.82 -19.04 -17.54
C GLU A 19 -1.61 -19.60 -16.13
N LYS A 20 -0.42 -20.13 -15.85
CA LYS A 20 0.04 -20.35 -14.49
C LYS A 20 0.17 -18.97 -13.86
N LYS A 21 -0.91 -18.48 -13.23
CA LYS A 21 -0.88 -17.30 -12.36
C LYS A 21 0.25 -17.49 -11.35
N LYS A 22 1.40 -16.86 -11.60
CA LYS A 22 2.56 -16.92 -10.70
C LYS A 22 2.09 -16.39 -9.33
N PRO A 23 2.48 -17.01 -8.21
CA PRO A 23 2.05 -16.56 -6.89
C PRO A 23 2.77 -15.26 -6.53
N LEU A 24 2.32 -14.15 -7.10
CA LEU A 24 2.98 -12.85 -7.09
C LEU A 24 3.28 -12.36 -5.67
N GLY A 25 2.33 -12.54 -4.74
CA GLY A 25 2.53 -12.22 -3.32
C GLY A 25 3.63 -13.06 -2.65
N LYS A 26 3.79 -14.35 -3.01
CA LYS A 26 4.87 -15.18 -2.44
C LYS A 26 6.24 -14.75 -2.94
N TRP A 27 6.33 -14.37 -4.22
CA TRP A 27 7.58 -13.91 -4.82
C TRP A 27 8.03 -12.56 -4.24
N LEU A 28 7.09 -11.62 -4.07
CA LEU A 28 7.34 -10.36 -3.37
C LEU A 28 7.80 -10.58 -1.93
N ALA A 29 7.23 -11.55 -1.21
CA ALA A 29 7.65 -11.89 0.15
C ALA A 29 9.09 -12.42 0.19
N PHE A 30 9.48 -13.28 -0.78
CA PHE A 30 10.86 -13.76 -0.87
C PHE A 30 11.85 -12.64 -1.20
N ILE A 31 11.47 -11.71 -2.07
CA ILE A 31 12.30 -10.53 -2.37
C ILE A 31 12.46 -9.65 -1.13
N ALA A 32 11.37 -9.36 -0.42
CA ALA A 32 11.41 -8.56 0.80
C ALA A 32 12.31 -9.20 1.86
N MET A 33 12.16 -10.51 2.07
CA MET A 33 13.04 -11.25 2.98
C MET A 33 14.51 -11.20 2.51
N GLY A 34 14.75 -11.37 1.21
CA GLY A 34 16.09 -11.25 0.63
C GLY A 34 16.72 -9.87 0.89
N LEU A 35 15.96 -8.79 0.70
CA LEU A 35 16.42 -7.43 0.97
C LEU A 35 16.74 -7.21 2.44
N ILE A 36 15.90 -7.70 3.36
CA ILE A 36 16.16 -7.62 4.80
C ILE A 36 17.42 -8.43 5.18
N THR A 37 17.63 -9.61 4.58
CA THR A 37 18.84 -10.40 4.84
C THR A 37 20.11 -9.74 4.31
N VAL A 38 20.04 -9.14 3.11
CA VAL A 38 21.15 -8.35 2.54
C VAL A 38 21.44 -7.15 3.44
N SER A 39 20.41 -6.49 3.95
CA SER A 39 20.54 -5.39 4.88
C SER A 39 21.33 -5.80 6.13
N PHE A 40 20.91 -6.89 6.77
CA PHE A 40 21.54 -7.38 7.99
C PHE A 40 23.01 -7.76 7.78
N ILE A 41 23.33 -8.45 6.68
CA ILE A 41 24.71 -8.81 6.33
C ILE A 41 25.54 -7.54 6.07
N SER A 42 25.01 -6.60 5.30
CA SER A 42 25.69 -5.34 4.98
C SER A 42 25.95 -4.50 6.22
N PHE A 43 24.95 -4.37 7.10
CA PHE A 43 25.08 -3.67 8.37
C PHE A 43 26.12 -4.33 9.29
N SER A 44 26.06 -5.66 9.44
CA SER A 44 27.00 -6.40 10.29
C SER A 44 28.45 -6.27 9.81
N ASN A 45 28.68 -6.17 8.50
CA ASN A 45 30.02 -6.02 7.95
C ASN A 45 30.57 -4.58 8.08
N SER A 46 29.69 -3.57 8.19
CA SER A 46 30.08 -2.16 8.36
C SER A 46 30.02 -1.70 9.81
N MET A 47 29.80 -2.61 10.77
CA MET A 47 29.64 -2.25 12.18
C MET A 47 30.93 -1.68 12.76
N ASP A 48 32.08 -2.26 12.42
CA ASP A 48 33.40 -1.78 12.85
C ASP A 48 33.69 -0.37 12.32
N ASP A 49 33.26 -0.06 11.09
CA ASP A 49 33.42 1.26 10.48
C ASP A 49 32.56 2.31 11.21
N ILE A 50 31.33 1.94 11.60
CA ILE A 50 30.43 2.79 12.39
C ILE A 50 31.03 3.08 13.76
N GLU A 51 31.57 2.08 14.44
CA GLU A 51 32.14 2.23 15.77
C GLU A 51 33.27 3.26 15.76
N ASN A 52 34.19 3.17 14.79
CA ASN A 52 35.27 4.13 14.64
C ASN A 52 34.77 5.54 14.30
N LEU A 53 33.68 5.64 13.54
CA LEU A 53 33.12 6.93 13.12
C LEU A 53 32.41 7.67 14.25
N VAL A 54 31.76 6.93 15.15
CA VAL A 54 31.00 7.48 16.29
C VAL A 54 31.89 7.68 17.52
N ASP A 55 33.10 7.09 17.57
CA ASP A 55 34.07 7.25 18.65
C ASP A 55 34.53 8.73 18.76
N PRO A 56 34.17 9.45 19.84
CA PRO A 56 34.61 10.83 20.07
C PRO A 56 36.13 11.00 20.16
N GLY A 57 36.85 9.94 20.54
CA GLY A 57 38.31 9.95 20.59
C GLY A 57 38.95 10.05 19.21
N GLN A 58 38.30 9.50 18.17
CA GLN A 58 38.76 9.55 16.78
C GLN A 58 38.12 10.68 15.99
N ASN A 59 36.82 10.92 16.21
CA ASN A 59 36.03 11.89 15.47
C ASN A 59 35.55 13.02 16.39
N ASN A 60 36.35 14.08 16.48
CA ASN A 60 36.03 15.30 17.23
C ASN A 60 36.48 16.54 16.47
N SER A 61 35.79 17.64 16.71
CA SER A 61 36.18 18.99 16.29
C SER A 61 37.29 19.57 17.18
N GLY A 62 37.40 19.07 18.41
CA GLY A 62 38.54 19.35 19.27
C GLY A 62 38.41 18.77 20.67
N ILE A 63 39.58 18.58 21.29
CA ILE A 63 39.73 18.16 22.69
C ILE A 63 40.25 19.35 23.51
N ILE A 64 39.60 19.62 24.65
CA ILE A 64 40.01 20.64 25.62
C ILE A 64 40.47 19.95 26.90
N ASP A 65 41.74 20.16 27.25
CA ASP A 65 42.36 19.57 28.44
C ASP A 65 41.75 20.11 29.74
N PRO A 66 41.93 19.43 30.88
CA PRO A 66 41.53 19.93 32.18
C PRO A 66 42.15 21.29 32.51
N ASP A 67 41.38 22.17 33.18
CA ASP A 67 41.77 23.53 33.56
C ASP A 67 42.36 24.38 32.41
N SER A 68 41.92 24.13 31.18
CA SER A 68 42.44 24.79 29.98
C SER A 68 41.34 25.46 29.16
N SER A 69 41.76 26.39 28.31
CA SER A 69 40.92 27.02 27.30
C SER A 69 41.45 26.73 25.91
N LYS A 70 40.56 26.46 24.96
CA LYS A 70 40.93 26.20 23.57
C LYS A 70 39.94 26.86 22.61
N GLU A 71 40.47 27.44 21.56
CA GLU A 71 39.69 27.98 20.46
C GLU A 71 39.46 26.89 19.41
N ILE A 72 38.19 26.74 19.00
CA ILE A 72 37.76 25.77 18.00
C ILE A 72 36.95 26.50 16.94
N MET A 73 37.27 26.23 15.67
CA MET A 73 36.51 26.74 14.53
C MET A 73 35.27 25.87 14.34
N LEU A 74 34.09 26.47 14.43
CA LEU A 74 32.80 25.78 14.29
C LEU A 74 32.01 26.36 13.10
N GLU A 75 31.20 25.52 12.47
CA GLU A 75 30.34 25.86 11.34
C GLU A 75 28.91 26.16 11.79
N ASP A 76 28.18 26.94 10.99
CA ASP A 76 26.78 27.29 11.20
C ASP A 76 25.83 26.15 10.84
N ASN A 77 24.62 26.21 11.40
CA ASN A 77 23.56 25.22 11.17
C ASN A 77 24.01 23.78 11.51
N ARG A 78 24.92 23.69 12.49
CA ARG A 78 25.45 22.47 13.06
C ARG A 78 25.08 22.33 14.54
N ILE A 79 24.90 21.09 14.96
CA ILE A 79 24.74 20.69 16.36
C ILE A 79 26.05 20.06 16.81
N TYR A 80 26.66 20.67 17.82
CA TYR A 80 27.84 20.13 18.46
C TYR A 80 27.45 19.54 19.80
N THR A 81 27.88 18.30 20.02
CA THR A 81 27.70 17.59 21.29
C THR A 81 29.00 17.63 22.07
N ILE A 82 28.89 18.00 23.34
CA ILE A 82 30.01 18.16 24.27
C ILE A 82 30.01 16.93 25.16
N LEU A 83 31.09 16.16 25.13
CA LEU A 83 31.21 14.90 25.88
C LEU A 83 32.38 14.93 26.86
N ARG A 84 32.26 14.15 27.95
CA ARG A 84 33.31 13.88 28.92
C ARG A 84 33.44 12.39 29.14
N ILE A 85 34.64 11.95 29.52
CA ILE A 85 34.86 10.55 29.88
C ILE A 85 34.28 10.26 31.27
N VAL A 86 33.55 9.16 31.38
CA VAL A 86 33.01 8.62 32.64
C VAL A 86 33.51 7.18 32.85
N GLU A 87 33.45 6.70 34.09
CA GLU A 87 33.95 5.36 34.44
C GLU A 87 33.02 4.25 33.93
N ASN A 88 31.70 4.43 34.05
CA ASN A 88 30.72 3.42 33.66
C ASN A 88 29.60 4.00 32.79
N ILE A 89 28.95 3.12 32.03
CA ILE A 89 27.71 3.43 31.33
C ILE A 89 26.63 3.78 32.36
N ASN A 90 25.86 4.84 32.10
CA ASN A 90 24.88 5.51 32.96
C ASN A 90 25.46 6.40 34.06
N ASP A 91 26.77 6.58 34.15
CA ASP A 91 27.33 7.64 34.98
C ASP A 91 27.12 8.99 34.29
N GLU A 92 26.66 9.99 35.05
CA GLU A 92 26.43 11.34 34.55
C GLU A 92 27.61 12.25 34.89
N ALA A 93 28.16 12.93 33.90
CA ALA A 93 29.18 13.94 34.05
C ALA A 93 28.57 15.34 34.23
N LYS A 94 29.32 16.23 34.89
CA LYS A 94 28.87 17.60 35.16
C LYS A 94 29.24 18.56 34.03
N LEU A 95 28.34 19.51 33.78
CA LEU A 95 28.57 20.64 32.89
C LEU A 95 29.40 21.72 33.59
N ASP A 96 30.72 21.57 33.53
CA ASP A 96 31.70 22.56 34.04
C ASP A 96 32.44 23.24 32.86
N LEU A 97 31.68 23.86 31.95
CA LEU A 97 32.21 24.46 30.71
C LEU A 97 31.60 25.85 30.48
N GLU A 98 32.44 26.78 30.06
CA GLU A 98 32.04 28.10 29.60
C GLU A 98 32.43 28.25 28.12
N ILE A 99 31.49 28.69 27.28
CA ILE A 99 31.72 28.86 25.83
C ILE A 99 31.44 30.31 25.45
N THR A 100 32.37 30.89 24.72
CA THR A 100 32.31 32.30 24.31
C THR A 100 32.62 32.43 22.82
N ASN A 101 31.85 33.25 22.10
CA ASN A 101 32.13 33.57 20.69
C ASN A 101 33.27 34.61 20.58
N SER A 102 33.84 34.78 19.39
CA SER A 102 34.78 35.84 18.97
C SER A 102 34.48 37.28 19.44
N ASN A 103 33.23 37.59 19.82
CA ASN A 103 32.84 38.90 20.38
C ASN A 103 32.75 38.91 21.92
N ASP A 104 33.38 37.95 22.58
CA ASP A 104 33.33 37.74 24.04
C ASP A 104 31.90 37.53 24.60
N LYS A 105 30.96 37.11 23.75
CA LYS A 105 29.58 36.82 24.15
C LYS A 105 29.44 35.35 24.55
N MET A 106 28.97 35.11 25.77
CA MET A 106 28.66 33.78 26.27
C MET A 106 27.52 33.13 25.47
N ILE A 107 27.65 31.83 25.23
CA ILE A 107 26.69 31.01 24.49
C ILE A 107 25.96 30.13 25.48
N ASP A 108 24.67 29.95 25.23
CA ASP A 108 23.84 29.05 26.03
C ASP A 108 24.13 27.60 25.66
N ILE A 109 24.21 26.73 26.65
CA ILE A 109 24.46 25.31 26.46
C ILE A 109 23.17 24.57 26.77
N ASP A 110 22.62 23.91 25.76
CA ASP A 110 21.40 23.15 25.89
C ASP A 110 21.69 21.79 26.53
N GLU A 111 20.77 21.30 27.35
CA GLU A 111 20.85 19.96 27.93
C GLU A 111 20.81 18.88 26.83
N PRO A 112 21.60 17.79 26.96
CA PRO A 112 21.53 16.66 26.03
C PRO A 112 20.13 16.05 26.02
N THR A 113 19.70 15.60 24.83
CA THR A 113 18.43 14.89 24.68
C THR A 113 18.65 13.42 24.37
N TRP A 114 17.57 12.65 24.23
CA TRP A 114 17.64 11.25 23.79
C TRP A 114 18.35 11.05 22.43
N MET A 115 18.53 12.12 21.64
CA MET A 115 19.27 12.13 20.37
C MET A 115 20.79 12.14 20.57
N GLN A 116 21.28 12.48 21.77
CA GLN A 116 22.69 12.46 22.15
C GLN A 116 22.87 11.39 23.24
N PRO A 117 22.88 10.09 22.89
CA PRO A 117 23.16 9.05 23.87
C PRO A 117 24.63 9.04 24.26
N GLN A 118 24.93 8.36 25.38
CA GLN A 118 26.30 8.00 25.72
C GLN A 118 26.96 7.21 24.59
N ARG A 119 28.23 7.51 24.33
CA ARG A 119 29.02 6.89 23.28
C ARG A 119 30.14 6.07 23.88
N THR A 120 30.58 5.06 23.17
CA THR A 120 31.75 4.27 23.55
C THR A 120 32.85 4.47 22.54
N GLY A 121 34.09 4.47 23.01
CA GLY A 121 35.29 4.45 22.17
C GLY A 121 36.26 3.35 22.57
N GLU A 122 37.28 3.17 21.73
CA GLU A 122 38.34 2.18 21.96
C GLU A 122 37.78 0.78 22.30
N GLY A 123 36.91 0.25 21.44
CA GLY A 123 36.35 -1.11 21.61
C GLY A 123 35.41 -1.26 22.81
N GLY A 124 34.81 -0.18 23.29
CA GLY A 124 33.96 -0.18 24.48
C GLY A 124 34.67 0.06 25.82
N SER A 125 35.98 0.33 25.79
CA SER A 125 36.76 0.55 27.03
C SER A 125 36.60 1.96 27.61
N VAL A 126 36.29 2.93 26.75
CA VAL A 126 36.07 4.33 27.16
C VAL A 126 34.60 4.68 26.96
N VAL A 127 33.98 5.27 27.98
CA VAL A 127 32.59 5.75 27.92
C VAL A 127 32.59 7.27 27.92
N TYR A 128 31.90 7.85 26.94
CA TYR A 128 31.73 9.28 26.77
C TYR A 128 30.28 9.66 27.10
N ASP A 129 30.11 10.44 28.16
CA ASP A 129 28.83 10.99 28.58
C ASP A 129 28.63 12.39 28.00
N PRO A 130 27.51 12.66 27.30
CA PRO A 130 27.19 13.98 26.80
C PRO A 130 26.76 14.87 27.96
N VAL A 131 27.42 16.03 28.09
CA VAL A 131 27.15 17.01 29.17
C VAL A 131 26.41 18.25 28.69
N GLY A 132 26.37 18.46 27.38
CA GLY A 132 25.68 19.61 26.78
C GLY A 132 25.73 19.57 25.26
N THR A 133 24.89 20.39 24.65
CA THR A 133 24.85 20.60 23.21
C THR A 133 24.83 22.09 22.90
N ILE A 134 25.38 22.46 21.75
CA ILE A 134 25.27 23.83 21.23
C ILE A 134 24.79 23.78 19.79
N SER A 135 23.90 24.69 19.44
CA SER A 135 23.48 24.94 18.06
C SER A 135 23.92 26.33 17.64
N LEU A 136 24.60 26.40 16.49
CA LEU A 136 25.21 27.66 16.04
C LEU A 136 24.44 28.29 14.90
N THR A 137 24.15 29.58 15.04
CA THR A 137 23.56 30.39 13.96
C THR A 137 24.60 31.02 13.04
N GLN A 138 25.87 31.03 13.45
CA GLN A 138 26.97 31.68 12.72
C GLN A 138 28.25 30.85 12.86
N SER A 139 28.95 30.65 11.74
CA SER A 139 30.27 30.01 11.72
C SER A 139 31.31 30.97 12.29
N GLY A 140 32.32 30.43 12.97
CA GLY A 140 33.39 31.23 13.52
C GLY A 140 34.21 30.51 14.58
N GLU A 141 35.08 31.26 15.22
CA GLU A 141 35.94 30.78 16.29
C GLU A 141 35.24 30.95 17.64
N TYR A 142 35.22 29.85 18.40
CA TYR A 142 34.58 29.77 19.70
C TYR A 142 35.61 29.32 20.74
N ASN A 143 35.69 30.05 21.84
CA ASN A 143 36.58 29.74 22.95
C ASN A 143 35.84 28.85 23.95
N PHE A 144 36.37 27.65 24.17
CA PHE A 144 35.90 26.68 25.14
C PHE A 144 36.80 26.71 26.36
N LYS A 145 36.25 27.05 27.52
CA LYS A 145 36.97 27.10 28.79
C LYS A 145 36.50 25.99 29.71
N ASN A 146 37.33 24.97 29.88
CA ASN A 146 37.10 23.85 30.76
C ASN A 146 37.50 24.23 32.19
N SER A 147 36.53 24.34 33.09
CA SER A 147 36.79 24.66 34.50
C SER A 147 36.97 23.41 35.37
N ASN A 148 36.93 22.22 34.75
CA ASN A 148 37.14 20.96 35.44
C ASN A 148 38.63 20.59 35.44
N SER A 149 39.16 20.26 36.62
CA SER A 149 40.58 19.93 36.84
C SER A 149 40.95 18.48 36.55
N THR A 150 39.97 17.63 36.29
CA THR A 150 40.18 16.16 36.21
C THR A 150 39.87 15.56 34.85
N SER A 151 38.87 16.07 34.12
CA SER A 151 38.42 15.48 32.85
C SER A 151 38.54 16.45 31.68
N ALA A 152 38.95 15.89 30.54
CA ALA A 152 38.96 16.58 29.26
C ALA A 152 37.54 16.64 28.67
N ILE A 153 37.33 17.60 27.77
CA ILE A 153 36.10 17.78 27.00
C ILE A 153 36.36 17.42 25.55
N TYR A 154 35.43 16.68 24.96
CA TYR A 154 35.42 16.32 23.55
C TYR A 154 34.25 17.05 22.89
N VAL A 155 34.53 17.86 21.87
CA VAL A 155 33.51 18.55 21.08
C VAL A 155 33.34 17.78 19.78
N VAL A 156 32.14 17.27 19.53
CA VAL A 156 31.83 16.44 18.36
C VAL A 156 30.76 17.11 17.49
N ASP A 157 30.98 17.15 16.19
CA ASP A 157 30.01 17.59 15.19
C ASP A 157 29.17 16.40 14.73
N ASP A 158 27.98 16.25 15.30
CA ASP A 158 27.12 15.09 15.06
C ASP A 158 26.64 15.02 13.60
N GLN A 159 26.42 16.16 12.95
CA GLN A 159 26.00 16.19 11.55
C GLN A 159 27.12 15.78 10.59
N SER A 160 28.38 16.06 10.94
CA SER A 160 29.53 15.57 10.17
C SER A 160 29.69 14.06 10.28
N VAL A 161 29.43 13.50 11.47
CA VAL A 161 29.46 12.06 11.74
C VAL A 161 28.36 11.38 10.94
N ASP A 162 27.13 11.88 11.01
CA ASP A 162 25.98 11.35 10.28
C ASP A 162 26.22 11.37 8.77
N LEU A 163 26.76 12.48 8.24
CA LEU A 163 27.02 12.61 6.82
C LEU A 163 28.07 11.60 6.34
N GLN A 164 29.12 11.38 7.12
CA GLN A 164 30.14 10.36 6.84
C GLN A 164 29.56 8.95 6.90
N ALA A 165 28.66 8.68 7.86
CA ALA A 165 27.99 7.38 7.96
C ALA A 165 27.13 7.10 6.71
N PHE A 166 26.47 8.12 6.16
CA PHE A 166 25.74 8.00 4.91
C PHE A 166 26.61 7.94 3.65
N GLN A 167 27.92 8.16 3.74
CA GLN A 167 28.83 7.97 2.62
C GLN A 167 29.39 6.55 2.55
N GLU A 168 29.33 5.80 3.66
CA GLU A 168 29.77 4.42 3.71
C GLU A 168 28.83 3.51 2.89
N PRO A 169 29.35 2.80 1.86
CA PRO A 169 28.51 2.05 0.93
C PRO A 169 27.77 0.90 1.62
N GLY A 170 28.37 0.25 2.63
CA GLY A 170 27.73 -0.83 3.37
C GLY A 170 26.54 -0.35 4.21
N ILE A 171 26.63 0.85 4.80
CA ILE A 171 25.54 1.48 5.54
C ILE A 171 24.43 1.91 4.59
N LEU A 172 24.77 2.52 3.45
CA LEU A 172 23.80 2.90 2.42
C LEU A 172 23.01 1.69 1.90
N ILE A 173 23.71 0.61 1.54
CA ILE A 173 23.07 -0.63 1.09
C ILE A 173 22.18 -1.18 2.19
N ALA A 174 22.66 -1.21 3.45
CA ALA A 174 21.87 -1.67 4.58
C ALA A 174 20.59 -0.86 4.75
N PHE A 175 20.68 0.47 4.74
CA PHE A 175 19.55 1.38 4.93
C PHE A 175 18.52 1.25 3.81
N ILE A 176 18.97 1.31 2.55
CA ILE A 176 18.09 1.21 1.37
C ILE A 176 17.40 -0.15 1.34
N SER A 177 18.15 -1.25 1.51
CA SER A 177 17.59 -2.59 1.47
C SER A 177 16.65 -2.87 2.64
N CYS A 178 16.93 -2.35 3.86
CA CYS A 178 16.03 -2.43 5.00
C CYS A 178 14.70 -1.73 4.71
N CYS A 179 14.76 -0.47 4.29
CA CYS A 179 13.57 0.35 4.06
C CYS A 179 12.70 -0.25 2.94
N PHE A 180 13.28 -0.66 1.81
CA PHE A 180 12.51 -1.32 0.76
C PHE A 180 11.99 -2.69 1.20
N GLY A 181 12.79 -3.48 1.93
CA GLY A 181 12.37 -4.76 2.48
C GLY A 181 11.15 -4.62 3.41
N LEU A 182 11.21 -3.68 4.35
CA LEU A 182 10.13 -3.39 5.30
C LEU A 182 8.88 -2.81 4.64
N MET A 183 9.01 -2.06 3.54
CA MET A 183 7.85 -1.54 2.79
C MET A 183 7.22 -2.62 1.88
N ILE A 184 8.03 -3.48 1.26
CA ILE A 184 7.54 -4.53 0.35
C ILE A 184 6.93 -5.70 1.13
N LEU A 185 7.45 -6.03 2.31
CA LEU A 185 6.96 -7.15 3.13
C LEU A 185 5.45 -7.08 3.44
N PRO A 186 4.89 -5.98 4.00
CA PRO A 186 3.45 -5.87 4.24
C PRO A 186 2.66 -5.81 2.93
N LEU A 187 3.19 -5.18 1.88
CA LEU A 187 2.53 -5.15 0.57
C LEU A 187 2.38 -6.56 -0.02
N SER A 188 3.40 -7.41 0.16
CA SER A 188 3.37 -8.81 -0.26
C SER A 188 2.27 -9.60 0.45
N LEU A 189 2.06 -9.33 1.76
CA LEU A 189 1.01 -9.95 2.56
C LEU A 189 -0.37 -9.53 2.06
N ILE A 190 -0.56 -8.24 1.77
CA ILE A 190 -1.81 -7.70 1.24
C ILE A 190 -2.16 -8.40 -0.09
N VAL A 191 -1.23 -8.42 -1.04
CA VAL A 191 -1.42 -9.09 -2.34
C VAL A 191 -1.73 -10.58 -2.15
N HIS A 192 -1.02 -11.25 -1.23
CA HIS A 192 -1.25 -12.66 -0.95
C HIS A 192 -2.67 -12.94 -0.43
N LEU A 193 -3.20 -12.08 0.45
CA LEU A 193 -4.55 -12.21 1.01
C LEU A 193 -5.64 -11.96 -0.05
N PHE A 194 -5.48 -10.97 -0.93
CA PHE A 194 -6.44 -10.71 -2.01
C PHE A 194 -6.51 -11.84 -3.02
N VAL A 195 -5.35 -12.35 -3.49
CA VAL A 195 -5.30 -13.47 -4.44
C VAL A 195 -5.85 -14.78 -3.83
N ARG A 196 -5.73 -14.95 -2.51
CA ARG A 196 -6.31 -16.11 -1.80
C ARG A 196 -7.84 -16.06 -1.76
N ARG A 197 -8.45 -14.86 -1.70
CA ARG A 197 -9.91 -14.67 -1.66
C ARG A 197 -10.58 -14.96 -3.00
N GLU A 198 -9.92 -14.69 -4.12
CA GLU A 198 -10.45 -15.00 -5.46
C GLU A 198 -10.55 -16.51 -5.77
N LYS A 199 -9.97 -17.38 -4.92
CA LYS A 199 -10.03 -18.84 -5.09
C LYS A 199 -11.30 -19.49 -4.55
N VAL A 200 -12.30 -18.71 -4.11
CA VAL A 200 -13.66 -19.24 -3.97
C VAL A 200 -14.23 -19.35 -5.37
N GLU A 201 -13.79 -20.38 -6.10
CA GLU A 201 -14.51 -20.86 -7.27
C GLU A 201 -15.94 -21.10 -6.79
N GLN A 202 -16.86 -20.26 -7.26
CA GLN A 202 -18.27 -20.60 -7.30
C GLN A 202 -18.34 -21.85 -8.20
N LYS A 203 -18.11 -23.02 -7.61
CA LYS A 203 -18.47 -24.31 -8.20
C LYS A 203 -19.97 -24.22 -8.38
N VAL A 204 -20.39 -23.72 -9.53
CA VAL A 204 -21.73 -23.96 -10.04
C VAL A 204 -21.80 -25.48 -10.14
N ILE A 205 -22.40 -26.10 -9.12
CA ILE A 205 -22.78 -27.49 -9.18
C ILE A 205 -23.80 -27.51 -10.30
N ILE A 206 -23.36 -27.82 -11.52
CA ILE A 206 -24.27 -28.28 -12.56
C ILE A 206 -24.79 -29.60 -12.01
N GLN A 207 -25.90 -29.54 -11.27
CA GLN A 207 -26.66 -30.73 -10.90
C GLN A 207 -26.94 -31.44 -12.21
N LYS A 208 -26.26 -32.58 -12.42
CA LYS A 208 -26.48 -33.43 -13.58
C LYS A 208 -27.98 -33.70 -13.65
N MET A 209 -28.65 -33.13 -14.65
CA MET A 209 -30.03 -33.46 -14.92
C MET A 209 -30.11 -34.96 -15.23
N PRO A 210 -31.09 -35.70 -14.68
CA PRO A 210 -31.29 -37.09 -15.05
C PRO A 210 -31.52 -37.18 -16.57
N MET A 211 -30.59 -37.83 -17.29
CA MET A 211 -30.65 -37.99 -18.76
C MET A 211 -31.85 -38.81 -19.25
N ASP A 212 -32.62 -39.42 -18.33
CA ASP A 212 -33.72 -40.33 -18.65
C ASP A 212 -35.12 -39.68 -18.66
N ARG A 213 -35.24 -38.38 -18.32
CA ARG A 213 -36.55 -37.71 -18.30
C ARG A 213 -36.43 -36.20 -18.48
N ILE A 214 -37.17 -35.65 -19.43
CA ILE A 214 -37.37 -34.20 -19.56
C ILE A 214 -38.40 -33.79 -18.49
N PRO A 215 -38.05 -32.94 -17.50
CA PRO A 215 -39.00 -32.48 -16.49
C PRO A 215 -40.05 -31.58 -17.13
N THR A 216 -41.22 -31.52 -16.52
CA THR A 216 -42.27 -30.57 -16.94
C THR A 216 -41.87 -29.14 -16.55
N THR A 217 -42.43 -28.12 -17.23
CA THR A 217 -42.13 -26.70 -16.98
C THR A 217 -42.30 -26.30 -15.51
N ASP A 218 -43.29 -26.88 -14.82
CA ASP A 218 -43.56 -26.58 -13.41
C ASP A 218 -42.50 -27.22 -12.49
N GLU A 219 -42.04 -28.44 -12.80
CA GLU A 219 -40.94 -29.10 -12.08
C GLU A 219 -39.61 -28.35 -12.27
N LEU A 220 -39.36 -27.81 -13.47
CA LEU A 220 -38.19 -26.94 -13.74
C LEU A 220 -38.22 -25.65 -12.91
N PHE A 221 -39.41 -25.06 -12.74
CA PHE A 221 -39.57 -23.86 -11.94
C PHE A 221 -39.28 -24.13 -10.46
N LEU A 222 -39.78 -25.24 -9.93
CA LEU A 222 -39.57 -25.65 -8.54
C LEU A 222 -38.10 -26.05 -8.26
N ILE A 223 -37.40 -26.65 -9.23
CA ILE A 223 -35.96 -26.92 -9.14
C ILE A 223 -35.17 -25.61 -9.12
N ARG A 224 -35.52 -24.63 -9.98
CA ARG A 224 -34.86 -23.32 -10.02
C ARG A 224 -35.07 -22.52 -8.74
N GLU A 225 -36.24 -22.64 -8.13
CA GLU A 225 -36.56 -22.05 -6.82
C GLU A 225 -35.95 -22.82 -5.64
N GLY A 226 -35.28 -23.96 -5.88
CA GLY A 226 -34.67 -24.80 -4.85
C GLY A 226 -35.68 -25.55 -3.97
N LYS A 227 -36.96 -25.59 -4.37
CA LYS A 227 -38.06 -26.22 -3.61
C LYS A 227 -38.24 -27.71 -3.93
N LEU A 228 -37.60 -28.22 -4.98
CA LEU A 228 -37.68 -29.61 -5.39
C LEU A 228 -36.28 -30.16 -5.72
N ASP A 229 -35.95 -31.33 -5.18
CA ASP A 229 -34.71 -32.01 -5.50
C ASP A 229 -34.87 -32.83 -6.79
N SER A 230 -33.93 -32.67 -7.72
CA SER A 230 -33.90 -33.28 -9.05
C SER A 230 -34.02 -34.82 -9.05
N GLN A 231 -33.74 -35.47 -7.91
CA GLN A 231 -33.78 -36.93 -7.76
C GLN A 231 -35.14 -37.48 -7.30
N LYS A 232 -36.08 -36.64 -6.82
CA LYS A 232 -37.34 -37.08 -6.19
C LYS A 232 -38.55 -37.13 -7.12
N ILE A 233 -38.35 -37.01 -8.42
CA ILE A 233 -39.43 -36.85 -9.40
C ILE A 233 -40.13 -38.20 -9.66
N GLN A 234 -41.29 -38.46 -9.04
CA GLN A 234 -42.14 -39.61 -9.38
C GLN A 234 -42.92 -39.31 -10.67
N GLY A 235 -42.87 -40.23 -11.64
CA GLY A 235 -43.59 -40.11 -12.90
C GLY A 235 -44.51 -41.30 -13.12
N THR A 236 -45.78 -41.03 -13.40
CA THR A 236 -46.77 -42.00 -13.84
C THR A 236 -46.47 -42.51 -15.25
N LYS A 237 -46.46 -43.83 -15.46
CA LYS A 237 -46.48 -44.44 -16.80
C LYS A 237 -47.92 -44.47 -17.32
N PRO A 238 -48.12 -44.14 -18.61
CA PRO A 238 -48.94 -45.04 -19.43
C PRO A 238 -48.26 -45.37 -20.76
N LYS A 239 -48.14 -46.67 -21.03
CA LYS A 239 -47.93 -47.21 -22.38
C LYS A 239 -49.18 -46.91 -23.21
N LYS A 240 -49.02 -46.28 -24.38
CA LYS A 240 -49.94 -46.49 -25.50
C LYS A 240 -49.12 -46.70 -26.77
N SER A 241 -49.12 -47.93 -27.26
CA SER A 241 -48.61 -48.29 -28.59
C SER A 241 -49.56 -47.70 -29.62
N ILE A 242 -49.06 -46.82 -30.48
CA ILE A 242 -49.82 -46.24 -31.60
C ILE A 242 -49.18 -46.79 -32.88
N PRO A 243 -49.93 -47.51 -33.74
CA PRO A 243 -49.39 -48.02 -34.99
C PRO A 243 -49.22 -46.88 -36.01
N PRO A 244 -48.30 -47.00 -36.98
CA PRO A 244 -48.07 -45.95 -37.97
C PRO A 244 -49.11 -46.06 -39.07
N PRO A 245 -49.58 -44.93 -39.62
CA PRO A 245 -49.82 -44.96 -41.05
C PRO A 245 -49.46 -43.63 -41.74
N PHE A 246 -48.46 -43.70 -42.61
CA PHE A 246 -48.50 -42.92 -43.84
C PHE A 246 -49.53 -43.55 -44.76
N THR A 247 -50.62 -42.84 -45.01
CA THR A 247 -51.36 -42.95 -46.27
C THR A 247 -51.69 -41.54 -46.73
N ASP A 248 -50.85 -41.03 -47.62
CA ASP A 248 -51.21 -39.96 -48.54
C ASP A 248 -52.43 -40.40 -49.37
N MET A 249 -53.50 -39.61 -49.37
CA MET A 249 -54.41 -39.52 -50.51
C MET A 249 -54.95 -38.10 -50.66
N SER A 250 -54.60 -37.54 -51.80
CA SER A 250 -55.14 -36.33 -52.42
C SER A 250 -56.57 -36.55 -52.93
N ASN A 251 -57.48 -35.59 -52.73
CA ASN A 251 -58.24 -34.91 -53.81
C ASN A 251 -59.35 -33.95 -53.30
N LYS A 252 -59.15 -32.66 -53.60
CA LYS A 252 -60.04 -31.64 -54.18
C LYS A 252 -61.59 -31.82 -54.21
N ARG A 253 -62.27 -30.77 -53.70
CA ARG A 253 -63.43 -29.97 -54.21
C ARG A 253 -64.62 -29.85 -53.23
N VAL A 254 -64.89 -28.66 -52.66
CA VAL A 254 -65.81 -27.58 -53.12
C VAL A 254 -67.30 -27.95 -53.01
N HIS A 255 -68.03 -27.31 -52.09
CA HIS A 255 -69.20 -26.44 -52.38
C HIS A 255 -69.81 -25.85 -51.08
N ALA A 256 -70.04 -24.53 -51.08
CA ALA A 256 -70.99 -23.82 -50.21
C ALA A 256 -72.40 -23.82 -50.85
N PRO A 257 -73.48 -23.55 -50.08
CA PRO A 257 -74.09 -22.21 -50.05
C PRO A 257 -74.66 -21.76 -48.66
N ALA A 258 -74.58 -20.45 -48.31
CA ALA A 258 -75.64 -19.42 -48.14
C ALA A 258 -76.77 -19.73 -47.12
N TYR A 259 -77.22 -18.88 -46.16
CA TYR A 259 -77.70 -17.48 -46.23
C TYR A 259 -77.83 -16.74 -44.85
N LYS A 260 -77.58 -15.40 -44.89
CA LYS A 260 -78.05 -14.14 -44.20
C LYS A 260 -78.82 -14.17 -42.85
N THR A 261 -78.63 -13.22 -41.89
CA THR A 261 -79.03 -11.77 -41.90
C THR A 261 -78.27 -10.91 -40.85
N GLN A 262 -78.12 -9.60 -41.10
CA GLN A 262 -77.46 -8.49 -40.36
C GLN A 262 -78.35 -7.22 -40.54
N PRO A 263 -78.14 -5.99 -39.98
CA PRO A 263 -77.53 -5.45 -38.72
C PRO A 263 -78.55 -4.60 -37.90
N ASP A 264 -78.09 -3.90 -36.84
CA ASP A 264 -78.47 -2.49 -36.60
C ASP A 264 -77.31 -1.71 -35.97
N PHE A 265 -77.12 -0.47 -36.44
CA PHE A 265 -76.17 0.56 -36.04
C PHE A 265 -76.95 1.71 -35.37
N GLU A 266 -76.32 2.48 -34.48
CA GLU A 266 -76.52 3.95 -34.45
C GLU A 266 -75.35 4.69 -33.76
N ASP A 267 -75.20 5.94 -34.21
CA ASP A 267 -74.01 6.79 -34.38
C ASP A 267 -73.75 7.83 -33.25
N ASP A 268 -72.46 8.17 -33.12
CA ASP A 268 -71.80 9.49 -33.10
C ASP A 268 -72.21 10.68 -32.21
N LYS A 269 -71.17 11.34 -31.65
CA LYS A 269 -70.93 12.80 -31.80
C LYS A 269 -69.48 13.22 -31.47
N GLU A 270 -68.85 13.88 -32.44
CA GLU A 270 -67.63 14.72 -32.34
C GLU A 270 -67.91 16.06 -31.65
N THR A 271 -66.92 16.72 -30.99
CA THR A 271 -66.19 17.90 -31.53
C THR A 271 -65.20 18.57 -30.54
N ASN A 272 -63.95 18.70 -31.01
CA ASN A 272 -63.04 19.87 -31.09
C ASN A 272 -62.34 20.59 -29.90
N GLN A 273 -61.04 20.85 -30.19
CA GLN A 273 -60.13 21.98 -29.83
C GLN A 273 -59.61 22.11 -28.38
N GLY A 274 -58.32 22.33 -28.11
CA GLY A 274 -57.12 22.53 -28.94
C GLY A 274 -55.94 23.09 -28.11
N ILE A 275 -54.71 22.92 -28.64
CA ILE A 275 -53.49 23.75 -28.45
C ILE A 275 -52.82 23.67 -27.05
N GLY A 276 -51.50 23.51 -26.87
CA GLY A 276 -50.34 23.49 -27.76
C GLY A 276 -49.05 23.31 -26.95
N ALA A 277 -47.99 22.85 -27.63
CA ALA A 277 -46.67 22.55 -27.09
C ALA A 277 -45.69 23.73 -27.25
N ALA A 278 -44.66 23.78 -26.39
CA ALA A 278 -43.25 24.20 -26.65
C ALA A 278 -42.60 24.59 -25.28
N LYS A 279 -41.39 24.23 -24.84
CA LYS A 279 -40.06 23.88 -25.40
C LYS A 279 -39.03 24.99 -25.05
N LYS A 280 -37.88 24.54 -24.49
CA LYS A 280 -36.52 25.16 -24.39
C LYS A 280 -36.29 26.27 -23.36
N ILE A 281 -35.08 26.57 -22.85
CA ILE A 281 -33.77 25.95 -22.50
C ILE A 281 -32.88 27.13 -22.04
N SER A 282 -31.88 26.88 -21.18
CA SER A 282 -30.64 27.69 -20.90
C SER A 282 -30.78 28.90 -19.96
N LYS A 283 -29.76 29.38 -19.22
CA LYS A 283 -28.29 29.26 -19.31
C LYS A 283 -27.62 29.64 -17.96
N ALA A 284 -26.29 29.50 -17.92
CA ALA A 284 -25.35 29.42 -16.80
C ALA A 284 -24.96 30.73 -16.05
N GLU A 285 -24.50 30.52 -14.80
CA GLU A 285 -23.23 30.97 -14.17
C GLU A 285 -22.88 32.45 -13.98
N ILE A 286 -22.65 32.85 -12.70
CA ILE A 286 -21.72 33.92 -12.25
C ILE A 286 -21.09 33.55 -10.88
N GLU A 287 -19.81 33.89 -10.78
CA GLU A 287 -18.75 33.73 -9.76
C GLU A 287 -18.91 34.45 -8.39
N LYS A 288 -18.14 33.92 -7.41
CA LYS A 288 -17.33 34.56 -6.33
C LYS A 288 -17.91 34.98 -4.95
N GLN A 289 -17.34 34.30 -3.95
CA GLN A 289 -16.61 34.84 -2.76
C GLN A 289 -17.41 35.32 -1.52
N ASN A 290 -17.33 34.55 -0.42
CA ASN A 290 -16.78 34.94 0.89
C ASN A 290 -17.05 33.89 2.01
N ASP A 291 -16.06 33.78 2.90
CA ASP A 291 -15.90 32.95 4.12
C ASP A 291 -17.12 32.96 5.08
N PRO A 292 -17.31 31.95 5.97
CA PRO A 292 -16.65 32.05 7.28
C PRO A 292 -16.24 30.72 7.97
N LYS A 293 -15.19 30.80 8.80
CA LYS A 293 -14.97 29.98 10.01
C LYS A 293 -16.24 29.88 10.87
N VAL A 294 -16.61 28.65 11.27
CA VAL A 294 -17.19 28.34 12.60
C VAL A 294 -16.79 26.92 12.97
N ASP A 295 -16.06 26.79 14.08
CA ASP A 295 -15.77 25.56 14.82
C ASP A 295 -17.07 24.98 15.41
N GLU A 296 -17.22 23.65 15.52
CA GLU A 296 -17.86 22.98 16.67
C GLU A 296 -17.97 21.44 16.49
N ASP A 297 -17.19 20.75 17.32
CA ASP A 297 -17.61 19.67 18.21
C ASP A 297 -18.37 18.45 17.63
N TRP A 298 -17.61 17.44 17.18
CA TRP A 298 -18.15 16.19 16.61
C TRP A 298 -17.98 14.96 17.52
N GLN A 299 -17.68 15.12 18.81
CA GLN A 299 -17.51 13.99 19.73
C GLN A 299 -18.44 14.11 20.94
N THR A 300 -19.49 13.28 21.00
CA THR A 300 -20.07 12.64 22.21
C THR A 300 -21.48 12.09 21.93
N TRP A 301 -21.58 10.94 21.25
CA TRP A 301 -22.89 10.26 21.08
C TRP A 301 -22.87 8.75 21.39
N ASP A 302 -21.77 8.20 21.93
CA ASP A 302 -21.70 6.78 22.31
C ASP A 302 -21.56 6.58 23.83
N SER A 303 -22.62 6.94 24.57
CA SER A 303 -22.77 6.60 25.97
C SER A 303 -24.26 6.43 26.29
N GLY A 304 -24.78 5.22 26.06
CA GLY A 304 -26.14 4.81 26.45
C GLY A 304 -26.72 3.69 25.60
#